data_AF-A0A0G3EUG4-F1
#
_entry.id   AF-A0A0G3EUG4-F1
#
_cell.length_a   1.000
_cell.length_b   1.000
_cell.length_c   1.000
_cell.angle_alpha   90.00
_cell.angle_beta   90.00
_cell.angle_gamma   90.00
#
_symmetry.space_group_name_H-M   'P 1'
#
loop_
_entity.id
_entity.type
_entity.pdbx_description
1 polymer ?
#
loop_
_entity_poly.entity_id
_entity_poly.type
_entity_poly.pdbx_seq_one_letter_code
_entity_poly.pdbx_strand_id
1 'polypeptide(L)'
;MQEELRICGKSHIDTLHITSWDNDHCETNALEWILKTLQPERIETPGYVHDTQCARDCLDLIGKYRTARANSGKAAKVVSVTPDYISSLEPSVVLGYRNIFYHPKTIYEKSNNNSSVKFFRTGSFNVLSTGDIEHHDIGAYLRRCNKLRREIDVLLLPHHGGPVDLMTAKFLEELKPSLAVCTSNTANQHDHPDQSIRDLLSDQRIPLMTTKRGDVIIESTGSHISKYRATDLLSDGKSSQEDLCFTARKFDLLSKNGDTIRDRLDHQNTGPRRR
;
A
#
# COMPACT_ATOMS: atom_id res chain seq x y z
N MET A 1 -6.62 15.00 -0.74
CA MET A 1 -7.48 13.99 -0.05
C MET A 1 -8.99 14.24 -0.12
N GLN A 2 -9.54 15.41 0.25
CA GLN A 2 -11.00 15.61 0.13
C GLN A 2 -11.49 15.56 -1.33
N GLU A 3 -10.70 16.10 -2.25
CA GLU A 3 -10.97 15.99 -3.68
C GLU A 3 -10.93 14.53 -4.16
N GLU A 4 -9.93 13.75 -3.75
CA GLU A 4 -9.85 12.32 -4.05
C GLU A 4 -11.06 11.52 -3.55
N LEU A 5 -11.54 11.84 -2.34
CA LEU A 5 -12.77 11.25 -1.82
C LEU A 5 -13.97 11.59 -2.71
N ARG A 6 -14.07 12.84 -3.16
CA ARG A 6 -15.13 13.30 -4.07
C ARG A 6 -15.08 12.57 -5.41
N ILE A 7 -13.89 12.40 -5.99
CA ILE A 7 -13.66 11.62 -7.22
C ILE A 7 -14.11 10.16 -7.02
N CYS A 8 -13.83 9.59 -5.85
CA CYS A 8 -14.26 8.23 -5.49
C CYS A 8 -15.74 8.12 -5.09
N GLY A 9 -16.51 9.21 -5.05
CA GLY A 9 -17.90 9.22 -4.58
C GLY A 9 -18.02 8.87 -3.08
N LYS A 10 -17.03 9.25 -2.28
CA LYS A 10 -16.93 8.97 -0.85
C LYS A 10 -16.91 10.27 -0.04
N SER A 11 -17.40 10.19 1.19
CA SER A 11 -17.36 11.29 2.17
C SER A 11 -16.42 11.00 3.35
N HIS A 12 -15.86 9.79 3.40
CA HIS A 12 -14.95 9.30 4.42
C HIS A 12 -14.08 8.18 3.83
N ILE A 13 -12.99 7.83 4.51
CA ILE A 13 -12.13 6.71 4.12
C ILE A 13 -12.66 5.37 4.67
N ASP A 14 -12.69 4.33 3.84
CA ASP A 14 -13.15 3.00 4.27
C ASP A 14 -12.17 2.35 5.24
N THR A 15 -10.87 2.58 5.05
CA THR A 15 -9.82 2.02 5.90
C THR A 15 -8.62 2.97 5.97
N LEU A 16 -8.23 3.32 7.19
CA LEU A 16 -6.91 3.87 7.50
C LEU A 16 -5.98 2.70 7.83
N HIS A 17 -4.91 2.53 7.05
CA HIS A 17 -3.90 1.51 7.29
C HIS A 17 -2.60 2.18 7.73
N ILE A 18 -2.14 1.83 8.94
CA ILE A 18 -0.93 2.38 9.55
C ILE A 18 0.11 1.25 9.58
N THR A 19 1.23 1.47 8.91
CA THR A 19 2.31 0.49 8.70
C THR A 19 3.15 0.29 9.95
N SER A 20 3.61 1.38 10.56
CA SER A 20 4.46 1.40 11.76
C SER A 20 4.02 2.52 12.73
N TRP A 21 4.59 2.52 13.93
CA TRP A 21 4.38 3.58 14.93
C TRP A 21 5.41 4.71 14.87
N ASP A 22 6.29 4.69 13.87
CA ASP A 22 7.28 5.74 13.67
C ASP A 22 6.60 7.03 13.22
N ASN A 23 7.19 8.18 13.56
CA ASN A 23 6.53 9.48 13.40
C ASN A 23 6.23 9.83 11.93
N ASP A 24 7.08 9.41 11.00
CA ASP A 24 6.88 9.55 9.56
C ASP A 24 5.79 8.63 8.97
N HIS A 25 5.31 7.64 9.73
CA HIS A 25 4.16 6.79 9.36
C HIS A 25 2.89 7.16 10.13
N CYS A 26 3.03 7.68 11.35
CA CYS A 26 1.92 7.95 12.25
C CYS A 26 2.20 9.17 13.15
N GLU A 27 2.30 10.36 12.54
CA GLU A 27 2.45 11.62 13.28
C GLU A 27 1.12 12.03 13.94
N THR A 28 1.19 12.50 15.19
CA THR A 28 0.02 12.78 16.04
C THR A 28 -0.94 13.80 15.44
N ASN A 29 -0.45 14.95 14.94
CA ASN A 29 -1.31 16.01 14.39
C ASN A 29 -1.96 15.58 13.06
N ALA A 30 -1.20 14.91 12.20
CA ALA A 30 -1.70 14.34 10.96
C ALA A 30 -2.79 13.29 11.25
N LEU A 31 -2.57 12.41 12.23
CA LEU A 31 -3.55 11.43 12.65
C LEU A 31 -4.82 12.10 13.20
N GLU A 32 -4.70 13.10 14.07
CA GLU A 32 -5.86 13.85 14.58
C GLU A 32 -6.69 14.45 13.43
N TRP A 33 -6.02 15.08 12.47
CA TRP A 33 -6.68 15.64 11.28
C TRP A 33 -7.37 14.55 10.45
N ILE A 34 -6.73 13.40 10.21
CA ILE A 34 -7.32 12.27 9.48
C ILE A 34 -8.57 11.76 10.20
N LEU A 35 -8.49 11.52 11.50
CA LEU A 35 -9.62 10.99 12.28
C LEU A 35 -10.80 11.97 12.29
N LYS A 36 -10.53 13.27 12.44
CA LYS A 36 -11.55 14.32 12.46
C LYS A 36 -12.17 14.58 11.08
N THR A 37 -11.33 14.70 10.06
CA THR A 37 -11.75 15.16 8.73
C THR A 37 -12.13 14.01 7.79
N LEU A 38 -11.37 12.91 7.79
CA LEU A 38 -11.56 11.78 6.86
C LEU A 38 -12.37 10.62 7.47
N GLN A 39 -12.53 10.59 8.79
CA GLN A 39 -13.46 9.72 9.52
C GLN A 39 -13.43 8.22 9.12
N PRO A 40 -12.30 7.52 9.30
CA PRO A 40 -12.17 6.12 8.91
C PRO A 40 -13.22 5.18 9.55
N GLU A 41 -13.85 4.34 8.73
CA GLU A 41 -14.72 3.26 9.23
C GLU A 41 -13.93 2.10 9.84
N ARG A 42 -12.75 1.82 9.30
CA ARG A 42 -11.79 0.85 9.84
C ARG A 42 -10.43 1.49 10.04
N ILE A 43 -9.75 1.12 11.12
CA ILE A 43 -8.35 1.48 11.36
C ILE A 43 -7.58 0.17 11.56
N GLU A 44 -6.58 -0.07 10.72
CA GLU A 44 -5.64 -1.17 10.84
C GLU A 44 -4.33 -0.61 11.42
N THR A 45 -4.03 -0.97 12.66
CA THR A 45 -2.87 -0.46 13.41
C THR A 45 -1.74 -1.48 13.42
N PRO A 46 -0.49 -1.05 13.63
CA PRO A 46 0.62 -1.96 13.84
C PRO A 46 0.36 -2.94 15.00
N GLY A 47 0.88 -4.15 14.84
CA GLY A 47 0.67 -5.29 15.75
C GLY A 47 1.64 -5.38 16.93
N TYR A 48 2.47 -4.35 17.15
CA TYR A 48 3.54 -4.35 18.14
C TYR A 48 3.48 -3.08 19.00
N VAL A 49 4.15 -3.13 20.15
CA VAL A 49 4.29 -1.98 21.05
C VAL A 49 5.51 -1.18 20.65
N HIS A 50 5.39 0.15 20.65
CA HIS A 50 6.50 1.05 20.45
C HIS A 50 6.54 2.05 21.61
N ASP A 51 7.64 2.08 22.36
CA ASP A 51 7.75 2.89 23.59
C ASP A 51 8.19 4.33 23.28
N THR A 52 7.45 5.01 22.41
CA THR A 52 7.64 6.44 22.12
C THR A 52 6.44 7.23 22.58
N GLN A 53 6.65 8.53 22.87
CA GLN A 53 5.54 9.41 23.21
C GLN A 53 4.54 9.52 22.06
N CYS A 54 5.03 9.64 20.83
CA CYS A 54 4.21 9.67 19.62
C CYS A 54 3.31 8.44 19.50
N ALA A 55 3.85 7.23 19.69
CA ALA A 55 3.05 6.00 19.63
C ALA A 55 1.94 5.98 20.70
N ARG A 56 2.25 6.43 21.93
CA ARG A 56 1.25 6.53 23.01
C ARG A 56 0.14 7.51 22.68
N ASP A 57 0.49 8.69 22.17
CA ASP A 57 -0.46 9.73 21.81
C ASP A 57 -1.37 9.27 20.67
N CYS A 58 -0.81 8.62 19.65
CA CYS A 58 -1.55 8.05 18.53
C CYS A 58 -2.53 6.95 18.98
N LEU A 59 -2.11 6.06 19.88
CA LEU A 59 -2.99 5.04 20.46
C LEU A 59 -4.14 5.65 21.26
N ASP A 60 -3.87 6.68 22.06
CA ASP A 60 -4.89 7.42 22.81
C ASP A 60 -5.90 8.11 21.89
N LEU A 61 -5.43 8.79 20.83
CA LEU A 61 -6.29 9.41 19.81
C LEU A 61 -7.21 8.39 19.13
N ILE A 62 -6.67 7.23 18.72
CA ILE A 62 -7.47 6.16 18.11
C ILE A 62 -8.50 5.62 19.11
N GLY A 63 -8.12 5.46 20.38
CA GLY A 63 -9.02 5.03 21.45
C GLY A 63 -10.18 6.00 21.66
N LYS A 64 -9.89 7.30 21.77
CA LYS A 64 -10.89 8.38 21.89
C LYS A 64 -11.81 8.42 20.67
N TYR A 65 -11.25 8.33 19.48
CA TYR A 65 -12.00 8.29 18.23
C TYR A 65 -12.97 7.10 18.17
N ARG A 66 -12.51 5.90 18.50
CA ARG A 66 -13.34 4.68 18.53
C ARG A 66 -14.52 4.85 19.47
N THR A 67 -14.29 5.36 20.68
CA THR A 67 -15.34 5.60 21.68
C THR A 67 -16.36 6.63 21.20
N ALA A 68 -15.90 7.77 20.64
CA ALA A 68 -16.79 8.79 20.09
C ALA A 68 -17.64 8.28 18.91
N ARG A 69 -17.04 7.47 18.02
CA ARG A 69 -17.75 6.82 16.91
C ARG A 69 -18.79 5.81 17.38
N ALA A 70 -18.48 5.03 18.41
CA ALA A 70 -19.45 4.11 19.02
C ALA A 70 -20.65 4.85 19.62
N ASN A 71 -20.41 5.93 20.38
CA ASN A 71 -21.46 6.73 21.00
C ASN A 71 -22.38 7.44 19.99
N SER A 72 -21.91 7.67 18.76
CA SER A 72 -22.69 8.26 17.66
C SER A 72 -23.36 7.23 16.74
N GLY A 73 -23.33 5.94 17.08
CA GLY A 73 -23.94 4.86 16.30
C GLY A 73 -23.17 4.49 15.02
N LYS A 74 -21.93 4.95 14.88
CA LYS A 74 -21.06 4.71 13.71
C LYS A 74 -19.74 4.04 14.11
N ALA A 75 -19.80 3.01 14.95
CA ALA A 75 -18.63 2.39 15.54
C ALA A 75 -17.52 2.10 14.51
N ALA A 76 -16.32 2.63 14.76
CA ALA A 76 -15.15 2.38 13.92
C ALA A 76 -14.50 1.06 14.33
N LYS A 77 -14.19 0.20 13.35
CA LYS A 77 -13.50 -1.08 13.61
C LYS A 77 -12.00 -0.86 13.70
N VAL A 78 -11.43 -0.98 14.89
CA VAL A 78 -9.97 -0.93 15.10
C VAL A 78 -9.43 -2.34 15.16
N VAL A 79 -8.40 -2.63 14.36
CA VAL A 79 -7.76 -3.94 14.23
C VAL A 79 -6.26 -3.78 14.40
N SER A 80 -5.69 -4.51 15.36
CA SER A 80 -4.23 -4.62 15.49
C SER A 80 -3.73 -5.75 14.60
N VAL A 81 -2.81 -5.45 13.68
CA VAL A 81 -2.28 -6.38 12.68
C VAL A 81 -1.15 -7.21 13.29
N THR A 82 -1.51 -8.12 14.19
CA THR A 82 -0.58 -9.05 14.86
C THR A 82 -0.35 -10.33 14.04
N PRO A 83 0.69 -11.13 14.34
CA PRO A 83 0.86 -12.46 13.76
C PRO A 83 -0.37 -13.36 13.93
N ASP A 84 -1.01 -13.34 15.10
CA ASP A 84 -2.21 -14.12 15.39
C ASP A 84 -3.40 -13.64 14.56
N TYR A 85 -3.58 -12.31 14.44
CA TYR A 85 -4.62 -11.74 13.59
C TYR A 85 -4.42 -12.19 12.14
N ILE A 86 -3.22 -12.09 11.59
CA ILE A 86 -2.92 -12.51 10.21
C ILE A 86 -3.20 -14.01 10.03
N SER A 87 -2.79 -14.83 10.99
CA SER A 87 -2.99 -16.29 10.96
C SER A 87 -4.48 -16.68 11.07
N SER A 88 -5.31 -15.83 11.69
CA SER A 88 -6.77 -16.02 11.78
C SER A 88 -7.53 -15.66 10.50
N LEU A 89 -6.88 -15.00 9.53
CA LEU A 89 -7.55 -14.60 8.30
C LEU A 89 -7.75 -15.78 7.36
N GLU A 90 -8.97 -15.89 6.82
CA GLU A 90 -9.29 -16.84 5.76
C GLU A 90 -8.27 -16.78 4.61
N PRO A 91 -7.74 -17.93 4.15
CA PRO A 91 -6.80 -17.98 3.04
C PRO A 91 -7.38 -17.32 1.80
N SER A 92 -6.70 -16.31 1.27
CA SER A 92 -7.09 -15.72 -0.02
C SER A 92 -6.87 -16.72 -1.16
N VAL A 93 -7.73 -16.68 -2.18
CA VAL A 93 -7.53 -17.37 -3.47
C VAL A 93 -6.63 -16.56 -4.42
N VAL A 94 -6.00 -17.25 -5.36
CA VAL A 94 -5.24 -16.65 -6.48
C VAL A 94 -6.24 -15.90 -7.39
N LEU A 95 -5.86 -14.72 -7.92
CA LEU A 95 -6.74 -13.81 -8.68
C LEU A 95 -7.97 -13.24 -7.93
N GLY A 96 -8.06 -13.46 -6.62
CA GLY A 96 -9.02 -12.79 -5.75
C GLY A 96 -8.83 -11.27 -5.70
N TYR A 97 -9.82 -10.55 -5.15
CA TYR A 97 -9.75 -9.10 -4.90
C TYR A 97 -9.54 -8.76 -3.42
N ARG A 98 -9.41 -9.77 -2.56
CA ARG A 98 -9.15 -9.57 -1.14
C ARG A 98 -7.68 -9.24 -0.92
N ASN A 99 -7.43 -8.15 -0.20
CA ASN A 99 -6.09 -7.77 0.26
C ASN A 99 -5.48 -8.87 1.13
N ILE A 100 -4.15 -9.00 1.07
CA ILE A 100 -3.40 -10.01 1.82
C ILE A 100 -2.42 -9.30 2.75
N PHE A 101 -2.36 -9.72 4.01
CA PHE A 101 -1.28 -9.37 4.91
C PHE A 101 -0.20 -10.44 4.85
N TYR A 102 1.04 -10.05 4.57
CA TYR A 102 2.17 -10.97 4.53
C TYR A 102 3.03 -10.92 5.80
N HIS A 103 3.01 -9.80 6.53
CA HIS A 103 3.85 -9.53 7.69
C HIS A 103 3.11 -8.60 8.67
N PRO A 104 3.32 -8.68 10.01
CA PRO A 104 4.28 -9.51 10.74
C PRO A 104 3.91 -10.99 10.90
N LYS A 105 4.90 -11.88 10.75
CA LYS A 105 4.77 -13.30 11.15
C LYS A 105 5.28 -13.60 12.56
N THR A 106 6.20 -12.76 13.00
CA THR A 106 6.80 -12.74 14.33
C THR A 106 7.09 -11.29 14.66
N ILE A 107 7.24 -10.97 15.94
CA ILE A 107 7.67 -9.65 16.38
C ILE A 107 9.20 -9.66 16.55
N TYR A 108 9.85 -8.66 15.98
CA TYR A 108 11.28 -8.41 15.99
C TYR A 108 11.62 -7.32 17.02
N GLU A 109 12.86 -7.32 17.50
CA GLU A 109 13.37 -6.28 18.40
C GLU A 109 13.39 -4.90 17.72
N LYS A 110 13.85 -4.84 16.46
CA LYS A 110 13.84 -3.60 15.67
C LYS A 110 12.41 -3.28 15.18
N SER A 111 11.87 -2.14 15.59
CA SER A 111 10.50 -1.68 15.29
C SER A 111 10.16 -1.67 13.80
N ASN A 112 11.06 -1.15 12.96
CA ASN A 112 10.93 -1.10 11.50
C ASN A 112 10.57 -2.46 10.89
N ASN A 113 11.17 -3.53 11.40
CA ASN A 113 10.94 -4.90 10.95
C ASN A 113 9.59 -5.47 11.41
N ASN A 114 8.81 -4.74 12.18
CA ASN A 114 7.43 -5.07 12.53
C ASN A 114 6.39 -4.31 11.71
N SER A 115 6.82 -3.47 10.75
CA SER A 115 5.93 -2.77 9.84
C SER A 115 5.01 -3.76 9.13
N SER A 116 3.72 -3.45 9.01
CA SER A 116 2.81 -4.37 8.32
C SER A 116 3.05 -4.38 6.81
N VAL A 117 3.14 -5.58 6.21
CA VAL A 117 3.23 -5.74 4.75
C VAL A 117 1.86 -6.11 4.23
N LYS A 118 1.28 -5.22 3.42
CA LYS A 118 -0.04 -5.40 2.84
C LYS A 118 0.03 -5.38 1.31
N PHE A 119 -0.53 -6.43 0.72
CA PHE A 119 -0.73 -6.53 -0.71
C PHE A 119 -2.17 -6.16 -1.05
N PHE A 120 -2.33 -4.94 -1.58
CA PHE A 120 -3.60 -4.38 -2.01
C PHE A 120 -3.98 -4.95 -3.37
N ARG A 121 -5.14 -5.59 -3.45
CA ARG A 121 -5.58 -6.36 -4.63
C ARG A 121 -6.94 -5.95 -5.17
N THR A 122 -7.44 -4.82 -4.68
CA THR A 122 -8.70 -4.22 -5.13
C THR A 122 -8.40 -3.29 -6.31
N GLY A 123 -9.08 -3.50 -7.43
CA GLY A 123 -8.94 -2.67 -8.63
C GLY A 123 -8.32 -3.42 -9.81
N SER A 124 -7.81 -2.66 -10.79
CA SER A 124 -7.19 -3.21 -12.00
C SER A 124 -5.76 -3.69 -11.76
N PHE A 125 -5.00 -2.96 -10.93
CA PHE A 125 -3.61 -3.23 -10.57
C PHE A 125 -3.48 -3.54 -9.07
N ASN A 126 -2.38 -4.18 -8.69
CA ASN A 126 -2.11 -4.57 -7.30
C ASN A 126 -0.84 -3.88 -6.76
N VAL A 127 -0.92 -3.43 -5.52
CA VAL A 127 0.14 -2.64 -4.86
C VAL A 127 0.68 -3.40 -3.65
N LEU A 128 2.00 -3.60 -3.59
CA LEU A 128 2.66 -4.06 -2.36
C LEU A 128 3.15 -2.85 -1.56
N SER A 129 2.60 -2.68 -0.36
CA SER A 129 3.13 -1.77 0.65
C SER A 129 3.98 -2.56 1.66
N THR A 130 5.23 -2.15 1.84
CA THR A 130 6.19 -2.85 2.70
C THR A 130 6.48 -2.15 4.02
N GLY A 131 6.00 -0.91 4.22
CA GLY A 131 6.43 -0.06 5.34
C GLY A 131 7.96 0.06 5.39
N ASP A 132 8.54 0.11 6.58
CA ASP A 132 9.98 0.34 6.76
C ASP A 132 10.80 -0.91 6.99
N ILE A 133 10.33 -2.06 6.50
CA ILE A 133 11.05 -3.31 6.71
C ILE A 133 12.42 -3.28 6.07
N GLU A 134 13.41 -3.65 6.88
CA GLU A 134 14.80 -3.74 6.44
C GLU A 134 15.28 -5.18 6.33
N HIS A 135 14.73 -6.09 7.14
CA HIS A 135 15.26 -7.43 7.33
C HIS A 135 15.27 -8.29 6.06
N HIS A 136 16.45 -8.81 5.69
CA HIS A 136 16.65 -9.69 4.55
C HIS A 136 15.66 -10.87 4.50
N ASP A 137 15.48 -11.58 5.62
CA ASP A 137 14.64 -12.79 5.63
C ASP A 137 13.16 -12.54 5.34
N ILE A 138 12.67 -11.33 5.63
CA ILE A 138 11.32 -10.93 5.26
C ILE A 138 11.23 -10.77 3.74
N GLY A 139 12.22 -10.11 3.12
CA GLY A 139 12.36 -10.09 1.66
C GLY A 139 12.46 -11.48 1.05
N ALA A 140 13.22 -12.38 1.69
CA ALA A 140 13.35 -13.77 1.27
C ALA A 140 12.04 -14.55 1.33
N TYR A 141 11.22 -14.30 2.34
CA TYR A 141 9.89 -14.85 2.43
C TYR A 141 8.95 -14.29 1.35
N LEU A 142 8.89 -12.95 1.21
CA LEU A 142 8.00 -12.28 0.25
C LEU A 142 8.25 -12.73 -1.19
N ARG A 143 9.51 -12.86 -1.62
CA ARG A 143 9.85 -13.35 -2.97
C ARG A 143 9.47 -14.82 -3.23
N ARG A 144 9.10 -15.59 -2.19
CA ARG A 144 8.59 -16.97 -2.32
C ARG A 144 7.06 -17.03 -2.32
N CYS A 145 6.37 -15.93 -2.07
CA CYS A 145 4.91 -15.88 -2.07
C CYS A 145 4.35 -15.94 -3.51
N ASN A 146 3.85 -17.10 -3.92
CA ASN A 146 3.34 -17.33 -5.29
C ASN A 146 2.31 -16.29 -5.75
N LYS A 147 1.38 -15.89 -4.88
CA LYS A 147 0.37 -14.86 -5.21
C LYS A 147 1.00 -13.51 -5.49
N LEU A 148 1.97 -13.11 -4.66
CA LEU A 148 2.67 -11.84 -4.80
C LEU A 148 3.46 -11.80 -6.11
N ARG A 149 4.31 -12.81 -6.36
CA ARG A 149 5.09 -12.94 -7.61
C ARG A 149 4.23 -12.87 -8.87
N ARG A 150 3.02 -13.43 -8.81
CA ARG A 150 2.12 -13.54 -9.96
C ARG A 150 1.27 -12.30 -10.18
N GLU A 151 1.12 -11.42 -9.19
CA GLU A 151 0.08 -10.39 -9.25
C GLU A 151 0.60 -8.98 -8.96
N ILE A 152 1.81 -8.80 -8.43
CA ILE A 152 2.34 -7.47 -8.14
C ILE A 152 2.52 -6.63 -9.41
N ASP A 153 2.03 -5.40 -9.35
CA ASP A 153 2.20 -4.37 -10.38
C ASP A 153 3.05 -3.22 -9.84
N VAL A 154 2.67 -2.68 -8.67
CA VAL A 154 3.34 -1.54 -8.05
C VAL A 154 4.00 -1.97 -6.74
N LEU A 155 5.28 -1.62 -6.58
CA LEU A 155 6.01 -1.76 -5.33
C LEU A 155 6.18 -0.38 -4.69
N LEU A 156 5.62 -0.17 -3.50
CA LEU A 156 6.04 0.95 -2.66
C LEU A 156 7.36 0.56 -1.99
N LEU A 157 8.40 1.36 -2.19
CA LEU A 157 9.72 1.04 -1.68
C LEU A 157 9.73 1.06 -0.14
N PRO A 158 10.46 0.12 0.48
CA PRO A 158 10.61 0.13 1.93
C PRO A 158 11.43 1.35 2.39
N HIS A 159 11.16 1.82 3.61
CA HIS A 159 12.02 2.78 4.32
C HIS A 159 12.38 4.00 3.48
N HIS A 160 11.38 4.58 2.81
CA HIS A 160 11.55 5.73 1.93
C HIS A 160 12.64 5.54 0.86
N GLY A 161 12.87 4.29 0.44
CA GLY A 161 13.92 3.93 -0.52
C GLY A 161 15.35 4.05 0.00
N GLY A 162 15.55 3.93 1.32
CA GLY A 162 16.89 3.79 1.90
C GLY A 162 17.57 2.45 1.54
N PRO A 163 18.89 2.33 1.75
CA PRO A 163 19.60 1.07 1.53
C PRO A 163 19.20 0.07 2.61
N VAL A 164 18.43 -0.96 2.23
CA VAL A 164 17.93 -1.97 3.16
C VAL A 164 18.18 -3.37 2.66
N ASP A 165 18.47 -4.31 3.58
CA ASP A 165 18.83 -5.70 3.24
C ASP A 165 17.70 -6.48 2.54
N LEU A 166 16.45 -6.01 2.66
CA LEU A 166 15.29 -6.54 1.95
C LEU A 166 15.43 -6.35 0.42
N MET A 167 15.96 -5.20 -0.01
CA MET A 167 16.03 -4.78 -1.41
C MET A 167 17.25 -5.39 -2.08
N THR A 168 17.09 -6.60 -2.61
CA THR A 168 18.13 -7.34 -3.34
C THR A 168 17.76 -7.54 -4.81
N ALA A 169 18.74 -7.78 -5.68
CA ALA A 169 18.49 -8.09 -7.10
C ALA A 169 17.51 -9.27 -7.22
N LYS A 170 17.73 -10.33 -6.43
CA LYS A 170 16.85 -11.50 -6.38
C LYS A 170 15.43 -11.17 -5.92
N PHE A 171 15.23 -10.18 -5.04
CA PHE A 171 13.89 -9.76 -4.64
C PHE A 171 13.14 -9.15 -5.83
N LEU A 172 13.79 -8.24 -6.57
CA LEU A 172 13.21 -7.60 -7.75
C LEU A 172 13.06 -8.56 -8.94
N GLU A 173 14.01 -9.47 -9.16
CA GLU A 173 13.95 -10.49 -10.21
C GLU A 173 12.78 -11.46 -10.03
N GLU A 174 12.41 -11.78 -8.78
CA GLU A 174 11.32 -12.72 -8.50
C GLU A 174 9.94 -12.05 -8.52
N LEU A 175 9.86 -10.78 -8.11
CA LEU A 175 8.61 -10.03 -8.04
C LEU A 175 8.29 -9.26 -9.32
N LYS A 176 9.31 -8.69 -9.98
CA LYS A 176 9.23 -7.91 -11.23
C LYS A 176 8.08 -6.89 -11.25
N PRO A 177 7.96 -5.98 -10.27
CA PRO A 177 6.96 -4.92 -10.35
C PRO A 177 7.17 -4.11 -11.63
N SER A 178 6.09 -3.67 -12.28
CA SER A 178 6.15 -2.80 -13.45
C SER A 178 6.46 -1.35 -13.07
N LEU A 179 6.27 -0.98 -11.80
CA LEU A 179 6.59 0.34 -11.27
C LEU A 179 7.04 0.24 -9.81
N ALA A 180 8.09 0.97 -9.46
CA ALA A 180 8.45 1.27 -8.08
C ALA A 180 8.09 2.71 -7.72
N VAL A 181 7.58 2.94 -6.51
CA VAL A 181 7.28 4.28 -5.99
C VAL A 181 8.03 4.50 -4.69
N CYS A 182 8.82 5.56 -4.64
CA CYS A 182 9.49 6.02 -3.43
C CYS A 182 8.68 7.13 -2.78
N THR A 183 8.17 6.88 -1.57
CA THR A 183 7.56 7.93 -0.76
C THR A 183 8.67 8.66 0.00
N SER A 184 8.96 9.90 -0.41
CA SER A 184 9.90 10.77 0.29
C SER A 184 9.37 12.20 0.32
N ASN A 185 9.66 12.91 1.40
CA ASN A 185 9.23 14.30 1.57
C ASN A 185 10.09 15.25 0.72
N THR A 186 9.48 16.28 0.14
CA THR A 186 10.15 17.38 -0.56
C THR A 186 11.21 18.07 0.32
N ALA A 187 10.97 18.13 1.63
CA ALA A 187 11.86 18.72 2.62
C ALA A 187 13.00 17.79 3.08
N ASN A 188 13.06 16.55 2.59
CA ASN A 188 14.12 15.63 2.99
C ASN A 188 15.46 16.05 2.35
N GLN A 189 16.45 16.33 3.20
CA GLN A 189 17.80 16.72 2.81
C GLN A 189 18.61 15.57 2.21
N HIS A 190 18.18 14.33 2.41
CA HIS A 190 18.78 13.15 1.81
C HIS A 190 18.20 12.88 0.42
N ASP A 191 19.05 12.37 -0.48
CA ASP A 191 18.64 11.95 -1.81
C ASP A 191 18.01 10.57 -1.76
N HIS A 192 16.72 10.53 -1.41
CA HIS A 192 15.89 9.35 -1.50
C HIS A 192 15.22 9.19 -2.88
N PRO A 193 15.12 7.96 -3.42
CA PRO A 193 15.79 6.75 -2.91
C PRO A 193 17.31 6.82 -3.05
N ASP A 194 18.00 6.07 -2.19
CA ASP A 194 19.45 5.92 -2.18
C ASP A 194 19.97 5.46 -3.55
N GLN A 195 21.19 5.86 -3.91
CA GLN A 195 21.77 5.53 -5.22
C GLN A 195 21.83 4.03 -5.46
N SER A 196 22.15 3.23 -4.44
CA SER A 196 22.18 1.76 -4.56
C SER A 196 20.82 1.17 -4.94
N ILE A 197 19.72 1.76 -4.45
CA ILE A 197 18.36 1.36 -4.78
C ILE A 197 17.99 1.79 -6.21
N ARG A 198 18.43 2.99 -6.63
CA ARG A 198 18.23 3.46 -8.02
C ARG A 198 18.95 2.56 -9.01
N ASP A 199 20.20 2.22 -8.74
CA ASP A 199 21.00 1.34 -9.58
C ASP A 199 20.34 -0.04 -9.68
N LEU A 200 19.89 -0.58 -8.54
CA LEU A 200 19.19 -1.87 -8.50
C LEU A 200 17.90 -1.89 -9.34
N LEU A 201 17.10 -0.83 -9.28
CA LEU A 201 15.87 -0.69 -10.09
C LEU A 201 16.21 -0.52 -11.58
N SER A 202 17.23 0.29 -11.88
CA SER A 202 17.71 0.55 -13.24
C SER A 202 18.20 -0.74 -13.92
N ASP A 203 19.01 -1.54 -13.21
CA ASP A 203 19.52 -2.83 -13.70
C ASP A 203 18.39 -3.81 -14.04
N GLN A 204 17.30 -3.76 -13.28
CA GLN A 204 16.11 -4.57 -13.50
C GLN A 204 15.10 -3.92 -14.46
N ARG A 205 15.40 -2.73 -14.98
CA ARG A 205 14.55 -1.91 -15.86
C ARG A 205 13.17 -1.64 -15.26
N ILE A 206 13.13 -1.38 -13.95
CA ILE A 206 11.92 -1.02 -13.22
C ILE A 206 11.86 0.51 -13.13
N PRO A 207 10.86 1.16 -13.77
CA PRO A 207 10.65 2.60 -13.62
C PRO A 207 10.44 2.99 -12.16
N LEU A 208 10.91 4.20 -11.82
CA LEU A 208 10.87 4.75 -10.47
C LEU A 208 10.19 6.12 -10.49
N MET A 209 9.11 6.26 -9.72
CA MET A 209 8.48 7.55 -9.42
C MET A 209 8.70 7.94 -7.96
N THR A 210 8.74 9.23 -7.64
CA THR A 210 9.05 9.71 -6.29
C THR A 210 8.13 10.84 -5.86
N THR A 211 7.64 10.82 -4.63
CA THR A 211 6.82 11.93 -4.10
C THR A 211 7.64 13.17 -3.67
N LYS A 212 8.95 13.21 -3.95
CA LYS A 212 9.86 14.31 -3.58
C LYS A 212 9.54 15.61 -4.34
N ARG A 213 8.87 15.54 -5.49
CA ARG A 213 8.58 16.71 -6.35
C ARG A 213 7.11 17.07 -6.40
N GLY A 214 6.23 16.19 -5.95
CA GLY A 214 4.78 16.34 -6.00
C GLY A 214 4.12 14.97 -5.80
N ASP A 215 2.85 14.86 -6.15
CA ASP A 215 2.08 13.63 -5.96
C ASP A 215 2.35 12.62 -7.08
N VAL A 216 2.37 11.33 -6.73
CA VAL A 216 2.33 10.24 -7.71
C VAL A 216 0.90 9.72 -7.77
N ILE A 217 0.24 9.91 -8.91
CA ILE A 217 -1.14 9.44 -9.14
C ILE A 217 -1.08 8.16 -9.95
N ILE A 218 -1.71 7.09 -9.44
CA ILE A 218 -1.84 5.82 -10.16
C ILE A 218 -3.32 5.48 -10.26
N GLU A 219 -3.82 5.42 -11.49
CA GLU A 219 -5.24 5.26 -11.76
C GLU A 219 -5.50 4.17 -12.80
N SER A 220 -6.62 3.45 -12.64
CA SER A 220 -7.07 2.50 -13.65
C SER A 220 -7.61 3.25 -14.85
N THR A 221 -7.21 2.86 -16.07
CA THR A 221 -7.68 3.51 -17.31
C THR A 221 -8.55 2.57 -18.15
N GLY A 222 -9.46 3.14 -18.93
CA GLY A 222 -10.37 2.37 -19.79
C GLY A 222 -11.38 1.53 -18.99
N SER A 223 -11.45 0.22 -19.25
CA SER A 223 -12.44 -0.68 -18.65
C SER A 223 -12.17 -1.08 -17.19
N HIS A 224 -11.22 -0.44 -16.51
CA HIS A 224 -10.81 -0.72 -15.12
C HIS A 224 -10.39 -2.16 -14.84
N ILE A 225 -10.03 -2.92 -15.90
CA ILE A 225 -9.63 -4.33 -15.78
C ILE A 225 -8.30 -4.65 -16.44
N SER A 226 -7.73 -3.73 -17.22
CA SER A 226 -6.59 -4.04 -18.10
C SER A 226 -5.42 -3.10 -17.96
N LYS A 227 -5.66 -1.78 -18.07
CA LYS A 227 -4.60 -0.78 -18.09
C LYS A 227 -4.68 0.12 -16.87
N TYR A 228 -3.51 0.61 -16.46
CA TYR A 228 -3.41 1.67 -15.48
C TYR A 228 -2.35 2.67 -15.92
N ARG A 229 -2.52 3.93 -15.53
CA ARG A 229 -1.59 5.02 -15.78
C ARG A 229 -0.99 5.43 -14.45
N ALA A 230 0.31 5.71 -14.46
CA ALA A 230 1.02 6.35 -13.38
C ALA A 230 1.56 7.70 -13.86
N THR A 231 1.37 8.74 -13.06
CA THR A 231 1.73 10.12 -13.34
C THR A 231 2.55 10.66 -12.17
N ASP A 232 3.78 11.12 -12.44
CA ASP A 232 4.65 11.82 -11.48
C ASP A 232 4.41 13.33 -11.60
N LEU A 233 3.56 13.89 -10.74
CA LEU A 233 3.23 15.31 -10.76
C LEU A 233 4.35 16.15 -10.16
N LEU A 234 4.54 17.33 -10.73
CA LEU A 234 5.32 18.40 -10.14
C LEU A 234 4.52 19.11 -9.04
N SER A 235 5.21 19.98 -8.29
CA SER A 235 4.67 20.65 -7.11
C SER A 235 3.53 21.63 -7.42
N ASP A 236 3.33 21.97 -8.69
CA ASP A 236 2.18 22.76 -9.16
C ASP A 236 0.87 21.95 -9.24
N GLY A 237 0.95 20.62 -9.06
CA GLY A 237 -0.17 19.69 -9.12
C GLY A 237 -0.83 19.58 -10.50
N LYS A 238 -0.17 20.08 -11.56
CA LYS A 238 -0.74 20.15 -12.92
C LYS A 238 0.22 19.59 -13.96
N SER A 239 1.47 19.99 -13.87
CA SER A 239 2.52 19.53 -14.78
C SER A 239 3.03 18.17 -14.30
N SER A 240 3.36 17.27 -15.22
CA SER A 240 3.97 15.99 -14.91
C SER A 240 5.42 15.95 -15.39
N GLN A 241 6.27 15.25 -14.64
CA GLN A 241 7.60 14.88 -15.10
C GLN A 241 7.54 13.67 -16.04
N GLU A 242 6.70 12.70 -15.70
CA GLU A 242 6.59 11.45 -16.42
C GLU A 242 5.18 10.90 -16.34
N ASP A 243 4.73 10.33 -17.45
CA ASP A 243 3.44 9.65 -17.59
C ASP A 243 3.66 8.28 -18.23
N LEU A 244 3.42 7.22 -17.45
CA LEU A 244 3.62 5.85 -17.89
C LEU A 244 2.30 5.08 -17.92
N CYS A 245 2.08 4.32 -18.98
CA CYS A 245 0.92 3.44 -19.12
C CYS A 245 1.37 1.99 -19.07
N PHE A 246 0.72 1.20 -18.22
CA PHE A 246 1.03 -0.20 -17.98
C PHE A 246 -0.19 -1.09 -18.24
N THR A 247 0.07 -2.37 -18.47
CA THR A 247 -0.96 -3.42 -18.43
C THR A 247 -0.85 -4.14 -17.11
N ALA A 248 -1.95 -4.21 -16.37
CA ALA A 248 -1.97 -4.86 -15.08
C ALA A 248 -1.78 -6.37 -15.22
N ARG A 249 -0.91 -6.96 -14.41
CA ARG A 249 -0.53 -8.37 -14.45
C ARG A 249 -1.74 -9.31 -14.24
N LYS A 250 -2.73 -8.86 -13.47
CA LYS A 250 -4.00 -9.58 -13.29
C LYS A 250 -4.75 -9.77 -14.61
N PHE A 251 -4.72 -8.78 -15.50
CA PHE A 251 -5.31 -8.88 -16.85
C PHE A 251 -4.61 -9.93 -17.70
N ASP A 252 -3.28 -9.92 -17.73
CA ASP A 252 -2.49 -10.90 -18.51
C ASP A 252 -2.73 -12.35 -18.07
N LEU A 253 -3.02 -12.55 -16.79
CA LEU A 253 -3.36 -13.87 -16.26
C LEU A 253 -4.80 -14.28 -16.62
N LEU A 254 -5.74 -13.34 -16.57
CA LEU A 254 -7.13 -13.60 -16.92
C LEU A 254 -7.32 -13.76 -18.44
N SER A 255 -6.56 -13.04 -19.26
CA SER A 255 -6.63 -13.09 -20.72
C SER A 255 -6.13 -14.42 -21.30
N LYS A 256 -5.30 -15.15 -20.55
CA LYS A 256 -4.81 -16.48 -20.90
C LYS A 256 -5.81 -17.61 -20.58
N ASN A 257 -6.85 -17.33 -19.78
CA ASN A 257 -7.95 -18.25 -19.49
C ASN A 257 -9.20 -17.78 -20.25
N GLY A 258 -9.28 -18.10 -21.55
CA GLY A 258 -10.30 -17.57 -22.47
C GLY A 258 -11.76 -17.71 -22.01
N ASP A 259 -12.07 -18.71 -21.18
CA ASP A 259 -13.41 -18.91 -20.61
C ASP A 259 -13.79 -17.85 -19.56
N THR A 260 -12.81 -17.33 -18.80
CA THR A 260 -13.05 -16.28 -17.79
C THR A 260 -13.28 -14.91 -18.43
N ILE A 261 -12.79 -14.70 -19.67
CA ILE A 261 -13.03 -13.48 -20.44
C ILE A 261 -14.47 -13.45 -20.96
N ARG A 262 -14.96 -14.57 -21.51
CA ARG A 262 -16.34 -14.67 -22.04
C ARG A 262 -17.36 -14.39 -20.94
N ASP A 263 -17.17 -15.00 -19.77
CA ASP A 263 -18.06 -14.85 -18.62
C ASP A 263 -18.06 -13.41 -18.04
N ARG A 264 -16.99 -12.64 -18.27
CA ARG A 264 -16.86 -11.24 -17.82
C ARG A 264 -17.19 -10.18 -18.88
N LEU A 265 -17.08 -10.50 -20.16
CA LEU A 265 -17.54 -9.60 -21.22
C LEU A 265 -19.07 -9.57 -21.29
N ASP A 266 -19.73 -10.70 -20.99
CA ASP A 266 -21.19 -10.78 -20.89
C ASP A 266 -21.74 -10.20 -19.57
N HIS A 267 -20.89 -9.99 -18.58
CA HIS A 267 -21.25 -9.30 -17.34
C HIS A 267 -20.59 -7.94 -17.29
N GLN A 268 -21.33 -6.89 -17.69
CA GLN A 268 -20.99 -5.51 -17.34
C GLN A 268 -20.72 -5.46 -15.84
N ASN A 269 -19.44 -5.41 -15.48
CA ASN A 269 -18.99 -5.38 -14.10
C ASN A 269 -19.32 -3.99 -13.54
N THR A 270 -20.60 -3.76 -13.21
CA THR A 270 -20.97 -2.65 -12.34
C THR A 270 -20.29 -2.96 -11.02
N GLY A 271 -19.31 -2.14 -10.63
CA GLY A 271 -18.65 -2.25 -9.33
C GLY A 271 -19.63 -2.46 -8.18
N PRO A 272 -19.15 -2.90 -7.00
CA PRO A 272 -19.99 -3.46 -5.94
C PRO A 272 -21.28 -2.66 -5.72
N ARG A 273 -22.42 -3.26 -6.09
CA ARG A 273 -23.74 -2.73 -5.78
C ARG A 273 -23.95 -2.87 -4.28
N ARG A 274 -24.00 -1.73 -3.58
CA ARG A 274 -24.29 -1.68 -2.14
C ARG A 274 -25.69 -2.25 -1.89
N ARG A 275 -25.77 -3.27 -1.04
CA ARG A 275 -26.96 -3.54 -0.23
C ARG A 275 -26.82 -2.80 1.09
#